data_AF-A0A2E9AD76-F1
#
_entry.id   AF-A0A2E9AD76-F1
#
_cell.length_a   1.000
_cell.length_b   1.000
_cell.length_c   1.000
_cell.angle_alpha   90.00
_cell.angle_beta   90.00
_cell.angle_gamma   90.00
#
_symmetry.space_group_name_H-M   'P 1'
#
loop_
_entity.id
_entity.type
_entity.pdbx_description
1 polymer ?
#
loop_
_entity_poly.entity_id
_entity_poly.type
_entity_poly.pdbx_seq_one_letter_code
_entity_poly.pdbx_strand_id
1 'polypeptide(L)' 'MPFRMGPVELFIILAIVLVLFGVGRIGKIGGELGKGIRAFRLGIKDEESNSSSDNDSTTESEDSDTLDL' A
#
# COMPACT_ATOMS: atom_id res chain seq x y z
N MET A 1 27.52 -7.39 25.28
CA MET A 1 26.22 -6.82 25.68
C MET A 1 25.67 -6.03 24.50
N PRO A 2 24.88 -6.65 23.60
CA PRO A 2 24.64 -6.02 22.31
C PRO A 2 23.41 -5.11 22.37
N PHE A 3 23.70 -3.82 22.47
CA PHE A 3 22.83 -2.74 22.02
C PHE A 3 22.51 -2.95 20.54
N ARG A 4 21.37 -3.60 20.27
CA ARG A 4 20.71 -3.58 18.96
C ARG A 4 20.08 -2.20 18.84
N MET A 5 20.89 -1.18 18.51
CA MET A 5 20.43 0.07 17.90
C MET A 5 19.60 -0.34 16.68
N GLY A 6 18.31 -0.52 16.91
CA GLY A 6 17.49 -1.41 16.11
C GLY A 6 16.05 -0.93 16.09
N PRO A 7 15.16 -1.64 15.38
CA PRO A 7 13.78 -1.21 15.15
C PRO A 7 13.03 -0.77 16.41
N VAL A 8 13.42 -1.29 17.58
CA VAL A 8 12.87 -0.94 18.89
C VAL A 8 13.03 0.54 19.24
N GLU A 9 14.19 1.16 18.97
CA GLU A 9 14.41 2.58 19.30
C GLU A 9 13.61 3.51 18.39
N LEU A 10 13.53 3.16 17.09
CA LEU A 10 12.64 3.81 16.14
C LEU A 10 11.16 3.69 16.57
N PHE A 11 10.75 2.53 17.10
CA PHE A 11 9.40 2.31 17.63
C PHE A 11 9.10 3.17 18.85
N ILE A 12 10.06 3.34 19.76
CA ILE A 12 9.91 4.21 20.94
C ILE A 12 9.75 5.67 20.50
N ILE A 13 10.58 6.15 19.57
CA ILE A 13 10.45 7.52 19.03
C ILE A 13 9.11 7.69 18.32
N LEU A 14 8.70 6.71 17.50
CA LEU A 14 7.41 6.71 16.81
C LEU A 14 6.25 6.79 17.81
N ALA A 15 6.32 6.06 18.92
CA ALA A 15 5.31 6.10 19.97
C ALA A 15 5.21 7.49 20.61
N ILE A 16 6.33 8.14 20.92
CA ILE A 16 6.35 9.50 21.47
C ILE A 16 5.71 10.50 20.48
N VAL A 17 6.08 10.42 19.20
CA VAL A 17 5.50 11.25 18.14
C VAL A 17 3.99 10.99 18.03
N LEU A 18 3.55 9.73 18.09
CA LEU A 18 2.12 9.38 18.07
C LEU A 18 1.35 9.99 19.25
N VAL A 19 1.96 10.09 20.43
CA VAL A 19 1.33 10.69 21.61
C VAL A 19 1.25 12.21 21.47
N LEU A 20 2.32 12.87 20.99
CA LEU A 20 2.35 14.33 20.81
C LEU A 20 1.41 14.81 19.71
N PHE A 21 1.42 14.13 18.56
CA PHE A 21 0.62 14.52 17.40
C PHE A 21 -0.77 13.86 17.39
N GLY A 22 -0.93 12.73 18.08
CA GLY A 22 -2.15 11.92 18.09
C GLY A 22 -2.30 11.01 16.86
N VAL A 23 -2.83 9.80 17.07
CA VAL A 23 -3.14 8.83 15.99
C VAL A 23 -4.08 9.41 14.92
N GLY A 24 -5.01 10.28 15.31
CA GLY A 24 -6.01 10.86 14.41
C GLY A 24 -5.44 11.89 13.43
N ARG A 25 -4.42 12.68 13.81
CA ARG A 25 -3.78 13.64 12.90
C ARG A 25 -2.89 12.93 11.88
N ILE A 26 -2.06 12.00 12.36
CA ILE A 26 -1.16 11.19 11.53
C ILE A 26 -1.96 10.33 10.54
N GLY A 27 -3.04 9.68 10.98
CA GLY A 27 -3.89 8.87 10.09
C GLY A 27 -4.59 9.68 9.00
N LYS A 28 -5.06 10.90 9.31
CA LYS A 28 -5.67 11.80 8.30
C LYS A 28 -4.68 12.22 7.23
N ILE A 29 -3.51 12.71 7.64
CA ILE A 29 -2.44 13.15 6.73
C ILE A 29 -1.90 11.96 5.92
N GLY A 30 -1.63 10.83 6.57
CA GLY A 30 -1.19 9.61 5.92
C GLY A 30 -2.20 9.06 4.91
N GLY A 31 -3.50 9.18 5.20
CA GLY A 31 -4.57 8.79 4.28
C GLY A 31 -4.62 9.65 3.02
N GLU A 32 -4.44 10.97 3.15
CA GLU A 32 -4.38 11.91 2.02
C GLU A 32 -3.11 11.67 1.18
N LEU A 33 -1.95 11.53 1.83
CA LEU A 33 -0.68 11.21 1.18
C LEU A 33 -0.72 9.85 0.48
N GLY A 34 -1.31 8.84 1.12
CA GLY A 34 -1.43 7.48 0.57
C GLY A 34 -2.27 7.43 -0.70
N LYS A 35 -3.35 8.22 -0.77
CA LYS A 35 -4.15 8.37 -2.01
C LYS A 35 -3.32 9.01 -3.12
N GLY A 36 -2.54 10.06 -2.82
CA GLY A 36 -1.64 10.70 -3.78
C GLY A 36 -0.56 9.75 -4.28
N ILE A 37 0.12 9.04 -3.38
CA ILE A 37 1.13 8.03 -3.73
C ILE A 37 0.52 6.90 -4.56
N ARG A 38 -0.70 6.45 -4.25
CA ARG A 38 -1.40 5.40 -5.02
C ARG A 38 -1.71 5.86 -6.44
N ALA A 39 -2.22 7.09 -6.61
CA ALA A 39 -2.49 7.67 -7.92
C ALA A 39 -1.19 7.88 -8.73
N PHE A 40 -0.12 8.35 -8.06
CA PHE A 40 1.19 8.51 -8.67
C PHE A 40 1.78 7.18 -9.15
N ARG A 41 1.66 6.13 -8.31
CA ARG A 41 2.14 4.79 -8.64
C ARG A 41 1.31 4.14 -9.75
N LEU A 42 0.00 4.39 -9.83
CA LEU A 42 -0.81 3.98 -10.98
C LEU A 42 -0.38 4.71 -12.24
N GLY A 43 -0.24 6.03 -12.21
CA GLY A 43 0.15 6.82 -13.38
C GLY A 43 1.54 6.43 -13.93
N ILE A 44 2.51 6.14 -13.06
CA ILE A 44 3.82 5.61 -13.49
C ILE A 44 3.68 4.23 -14.13
N LYS A 45 2.88 3.34 -13.53
CA LYS A 45 2.67 1.99 -14.04
C LYS A 45 1.93 2.00 -15.38
N ASP A 46 1.00 2.94 -15.56
CA ASP A 46 0.26 3.13 -16.80
C ASP A 46 1.17 3.68 -17.92
N GLU A 47 2.13 4.56 -17.60
CA GLU A 47 3.19 4.98 -18.54
C GLU A 47 4.13 3.82 -18.89
N GLU A 48 4.55 3.03 -17.88
CA GLU A 48 5.43 1.88 -18.10
C GLU A 48 4.73 0.79 -18.94
N SER A 49 3.42 0.57 -18.73
CA SER A 49 2.61 -0.35 -19.54
C SER A 49 2.27 0.18 -20.93
N ASN A 50 2.15 1.50 -21.12
CA ASN A 50 2.01 2.08 -22.47
C ASN A 50 3.32 1.99 -23.28
N SER A 51 4.45 1.69 -22.64
CA SER A 51 5.72 1.39 -23.31
C SER A 51 5.96 -0.11 -23.54
N SER A 52 5.01 -0.99 -23.16
CA SER A 52 5.07 -2.44 -23.37
C SER A 52 3.66 -3.00 -23.61
N SER A 53 3.24 -2.97 -24.88
CA SER A 53 2.15 -3.70 -25.54
C SER A 53 0.96 -4.21 -24.71
N ASP A 54 -0.23 -3.85 -25.21
CA ASP A 54 -1.30 -4.79 -25.58
C ASP A 54 -1.22 -6.18 -24.90
N ASN A 55 -1.98 -6.36 -23.82
CA ASN A 55 -2.82 -7.55 -23.66
C ASN A 55 -3.89 -7.29 -22.60
N ASP A 56 -5.06 -6.95 -23.13
CA ASP A 56 -6.33 -7.60 -22.80
C ASP A 56 -6.78 -7.58 -21.33
N SER A 57 -7.66 -6.62 -21.06
CA SER A 57 -8.78 -6.76 -20.15
C SER A 57 -9.69 -7.95 -20.51
N THR A 58 -10.62 -8.27 -19.60
CA THR A 58 -11.74 -9.24 -19.71
C THR A 58 -11.32 -10.66 -19.30
N THR A 59 -12.01 -11.43 -18.45
CA THR A 59 -13.45 -11.54 -18.18
C THR A 59 -13.68 -12.44 -16.94
N GLU A 60 -14.70 -12.13 -16.14
CA GLU A 60 -15.68 -13.02 -15.44
C GLU A 60 -15.17 -14.36 -14.84
N SER A 61 -15.32 -14.59 -13.53
CA SER A 61 -16.56 -15.14 -12.92
C SER A 61 -17.12 -16.34 -13.69
N GLU A 62 -16.55 -17.53 -13.49
CA GLU A 62 -17.28 -18.79 -13.69
C GLU A 62 -17.11 -19.69 -12.46
N ASP A 63 -18.26 -19.87 -11.83
CA ASP A 63 -18.60 -20.73 -10.71
C ASP A 63 -18.29 -22.20 -11.09
N SER A 64 -17.53 -22.87 -10.24
CA SER A 64 -17.21 -24.30 -10.40
C SER A 64 -18.38 -25.15 -9.91
N ASP A 65 -19.54 -25.03 -10.56
CA ASP A 65 -20.68 -25.95 -10.44
C ASP A 65 -20.91 -26.58 -11.82
N THR A 66 -20.30 -27.76 -12.04
CA THR A 66 -20.81 -28.90 -12.84
C THR A 66 -19.64 -29.84 -13.17
N LEU A 67 -19.36 -30.77 -12.26
CA LEU A 67 -18.80 -32.08 -12.60
C LEU A 67 -19.79 -33.12 -12.10
N ASP A 68 -20.84 -33.34 -12.89
CA ASP A 68 -21.72 -34.49 -12.75
C ASP A 68 -21.86 -35.14 -14.14
N LEU A 69 -21.32 -36.37 -14.21
CA LEU A 69 -21.59 -37.49 -15.13
C LEU A 69 -21.22 -37.38 -16.61
#